data_AF-A0A959KNH4-F1
#
_entry.id   AF-A0A959KNH4-F1
#
_cell.length_a   1.000
_cell.length_b   1.000
_cell.length_c   1.000
_cell.angle_alpha   90.00
_cell.angle_beta   90.00
_cell.angle_gamma   90.00
#
_symmetry.space_group_name_H-M   'P 1'
#
loop_
_entity.id
_entity.type
_entity.pdbx_description
1 polymer ?
#
loop_
_entity_poly.entity_id
_entity_poly.type
_entity_poly.pdbx_seq_one_letter_code
_entity_poly.pdbx_strand_id
1 'polypeptide(L)'
;MKKQIWLILMILGSLALKMAGQDYNIVRPSIHGPDGISINSYSGNLFYERQDLFLPGRGLDVAIRFTYNSERREKDWGFGRGWTHTYNMTYAMDTSGIWIERQDGRRDLFTVEDTEFQAPIGVFDRLEEYESGKFRLSRKNGTTYFFEDAEHKKLTKIADRN
;
A
#
# COMPACT_ATOMS: atom_id res chain seq x y z
N MET A 1 -13.33 -56.06 -3.21
CA MET A 1 -12.29 -55.05 -3.52
C MET A 1 -12.53 -54.35 -4.88
N LYS A 2 -13.68 -53.70 -5.08
CA LYS A 2 -13.97 -52.91 -6.31
C LYS A 2 -14.58 -51.52 -6.04
N LYS A 3 -14.68 -51.10 -4.76
CA LYS A 3 -15.26 -49.81 -4.36
C LYS A 3 -14.23 -48.72 -4.01
N GLN A 4 -12.93 -49.02 -4.02
CA GLN A 4 -11.88 -48.04 -3.70
C GLN A 4 -11.17 -47.42 -4.91
N ILE A 5 -11.49 -47.83 -6.14
CA ILE A 5 -10.84 -47.32 -7.36
C ILE A 5 -11.50 -46.03 -7.88
N TRP A 6 -12.77 -45.78 -7.54
CA TRP A 6 -13.48 -44.56 -7.95
C TRP A 6 -13.15 -43.32 -7.12
N LEU A 7 -12.50 -43.47 -5.97
CA LEU A 7 -12.15 -42.34 -5.10
C LEU A 7 -10.84 -41.64 -5.51
N ILE A 8 -10.01 -42.29 -6.33
CA ILE A 8 -8.70 -41.75 -6.76
C ILE A 8 -8.82 -40.92 -8.05
N LEU A 9 -9.92 -41.05 -8.80
CA LEU A 9 -10.18 -40.24 -10.01
C LEU A 9 -10.78 -38.85 -9.72
N MET A 10 -11.16 -38.54 -8.47
CA MET A 10 -11.73 -37.23 -8.10
C MET A 10 -10.73 -36.20 -7.58
N ILE A 11 -9.42 -36.52 -7.52
CA ILE A 11 -8.40 -35.63 -6.92
C ILE A 11 -7.46 -34.99 -7.98
N LEU A 12 -7.58 -35.35 -9.26
CA LEU A 12 -6.67 -34.86 -10.32
C LEU A 12 -7.27 -33.78 -11.24
N GLY A 13 -8.36 -33.14 -10.83
CA GLY A 13 -9.15 -32.24 -11.67
C GLY A 13 -9.45 -30.86 -11.07
N SER A 14 -8.60 -30.31 -10.20
CA SER A 14 -8.65 -28.88 -9.86
C SER A 14 -7.50 -28.15 -10.55
N LEU A 15 -7.61 -28.06 -11.88
CA LEU A 15 -6.85 -27.07 -12.64
C LEU A 15 -7.37 -25.70 -12.15
N ALA A 16 -6.61 -25.07 -11.25
CA ALA A 16 -6.87 -23.70 -10.86
C ALA A 16 -6.84 -22.85 -12.14
N LEU A 17 -8.02 -22.43 -12.60
CA LEU A 17 -8.14 -21.37 -13.57
C LEU A 17 -7.48 -20.17 -12.91
N LYS A 18 -6.22 -19.89 -13.27
CA LYS A 18 -5.65 -18.58 -13.04
C LYS A 18 -6.55 -17.64 -13.82
N MET A 19 -7.42 -16.93 -13.11
CA MET A 19 -8.04 -15.73 -13.62
C MET A 19 -6.89 -14.80 -13.94
N ALA A 20 -6.41 -14.81 -15.18
CA ALA A 20 -5.69 -13.68 -15.72
C ALA A 20 -6.73 -12.56 -15.70
N GLY A 21 -6.65 -11.68 -14.68
CA GLY A 21 -7.32 -10.39 -14.76
C GLY A 21 -6.89 -9.78 -16.08
N GLN A 22 -7.85 -9.54 -16.97
CA GLN A 22 -7.57 -8.71 -18.13
C GLN A 22 -7.34 -7.30 -17.58
N ASP A 23 -6.07 -6.93 -17.42
CA ASP A 23 -5.66 -5.57 -17.15
C ASP A 23 -5.99 -4.75 -18.41
N TYR A 24 -7.20 -4.22 -18.46
CA TYR A 24 -7.56 -3.25 -19.48
C TYR A 24 -6.69 -2.02 -19.28
N ASN A 25 -6.00 -1.61 -20.33
CA ASN A 25 -5.13 -0.44 -20.32
C ASN A 25 -6.00 0.83 -20.36
N ILE A 26 -6.55 1.21 -19.21
CA ILE A 26 -7.44 2.35 -19.05
C ILE A 26 -6.58 3.61 -19.07
N VAL A 27 -6.60 4.31 -20.20
CA VAL A 27 -5.74 5.48 -20.48
C VAL A 27 -6.08 6.67 -19.57
N ARG A 28 -7.23 6.66 -18.89
CA ARG A 28 -7.64 7.66 -17.89
C ARG A 28 -8.36 7.01 -16.71
N PRO A 29 -7.63 6.50 -15.72
CA PRO A 29 -8.23 5.82 -14.59
C PRO A 29 -8.94 6.78 -13.64
N SER A 30 -8.57 8.07 -13.56
CA SER A 30 -9.17 9.05 -12.65
C SER A 30 -9.92 10.18 -13.36
N ILE A 31 -11.18 10.39 -12.98
CA ILE A 31 -12.01 11.53 -13.36
C ILE A 31 -11.93 12.55 -12.23
N HIS A 32 -11.57 13.79 -12.55
CA HIS A 32 -11.48 14.88 -11.57
C HIS A 32 -12.82 15.61 -11.45
N GLY A 33 -13.24 15.82 -10.21
CA GLY A 33 -14.41 16.63 -9.84
C GLY A 33 -14.00 17.99 -9.27
N PRO A 34 -15.00 18.80 -8.86
CA PRO A 34 -14.76 20.07 -8.18
C PRO A 34 -14.04 19.86 -6.84
N ASP A 35 -13.42 20.94 -6.34
CA ASP A 35 -12.73 21.00 -5.05
C ASP A 35 -11.65 19.93 -4.84
N GLY A 36 -11.00 19.44 -5.89
CA GLY A 36 -9.91 18.46 -5.77
C GLY A 36 -10.36 17.03 -5.47
N ILE A 37 -11.66 16.74 -5.60
CA ILE A 37 -12.17 15.37 -5.60
C ILE A 37 -11.71 14.67 -6.87
N SER A 38 -11.35 13.39 -6.76
CA SER A 38 -11.13 12.52 -7.91
C SER A 38 -11.80 11.17 -7.69
N ILE A 39 -12.28 10.57 -8.77
CA ILE A 39 -12.92 9.26 -8.74
C ILE A 39 -12.20 8.38 -9.74
N ASN A 40 -11.73 7.22 -9.29
CA ASN A 40 -11.23 6.21 -10.20
C ASN A 40 -12.42 5.61 -10.98
N SER A 41 -12.48 5.81 -12.30
CA SER A 41 -13.59 5.35 -13.14
C SER A 41 -13.65 3.82 -13.29
N TYR A 42 -12.57 3.12 -12.96
CA TYR A 42 -12.51 1.67 -12.96
C TYR A 42 -12.92 1.06 -11.62
N SER A 43 -12.29 1.49 -10.52
CA SER A 43 -12.55 0.93 -9.18
C SER A 43 -13.71 1.60 -8.43
N GLY A 44 -14.19 2.76 -8.91
CA GLY A 44 -15.15 3.59 -8.19
C GLY A 44 -14.56 4.30 -6.97
N ASN A 45 -13.23 4.24 -6.77
CA ASN A 45 -12.60 4.83 -5.61
C ASN A 45 -12.68 6.37 -5.65
N LEU A 46 -13.38 6.96 -4.69
CA LEU A 46 -13.35 8.39 -4.42
C LEU A 46 -12.14 8.74 -3.54
N PHE A 47 -11.34 9.67 -4.03
CA PHE A 47 -10.18 10.24 -3.38
C PHE A 47 -10.33 11.75 -3.23
N TYR A 48 -10.03 12.27 -2.04
CA TYR A 48 -10.05 13.71 -1.75
C TYR A 48 -8.92 14.06 -0.79
N GLU A 49 -8.23 15.17 -1.04
CA GLU A 49 -7.15 15.66 -0.18
C GLU A 49 -7.42 17.10 0.24
N ARG A 50 -7.15 17.40 1.51
CA ARG A 50 -7.22 18.75 2.09
C ARG A 50 -5.94 19.02 2.86
N GLN A 51 -5.33 20.18 2.63
CA GLN A 51 -4.14 20.63 3.38
C GLN A 51 -4.54 21.64 4.46
N ASP A 52 -4.27 21.29 5.71
CA ASP A 52 -4.66 22.09 6.87
C ASP A 52 -3.46 22.87 7.46
N LEU A 53 -2.24 22.34 7.31
CA LEU A 53 -1.01 23.01 7.73
C LEU A 53 0.08 22.85 6.68
N PHE A 54 0.85 23.91 6.45
CA PHE A 54 2.06 23.88 5.65
C PHE A 54 3.11 24.83 6.22
N LEU A 55 4.29 24.29 6.51
CA LEU A 55 5.44 25.02 7.01
C LEU A 55 6.65 24.63 6.14
N PRO A 56 7.19 25.57 5.34
CA PRO A 56 8.30 25.29 4.46
C PRO A 56 9.58 25.02 5.26
N GLY A 57 10.27 23.94 4.94
CA GLY A 57 11.55 23.56 5.52
C GLY A 57 12.72 23.97 4.63
N ARG A 58 13.94 23.97 5.19
CA ARG A 58 15.17 24.08 4.39
C ARG A 58 15.52 22.76 3.66
N GLY A 59 14.84 21.67 4.01
CA GLY A 59 14.93 20.35 3.39
C GLY A 59 13.53 19.75 3.30
N LEU A 60 13.12 18.98 4.31
CA LEU A 60 11.76 18.48 4.41
C LEU A 60 10.77 19.56 4.88
N ASP A 61 9.71 19.76 4.10
CA ASP A 61 8.54 20.53 4.53
C ASP A 61 7.76 19.78 5.61
N VAL A 62 7.17 20.54 6.54
CA VAL A 62 6.19 20.02 7.49
C VAL A 62 4.81 20.37 7.00
N ALA A 63 4.02 19.36 6.64
CA ALA A 63 2.67 19.55 6.13
C ALA A 63 1.71 18.56 6.77
N ILE A 64 0.54 19.04 7.17
CA ILE A 64 -0.57 18.20 7.61
C ILE A 64 -1.63 18.27 6.52
N ARG A 65 -1.70 17.21 5.73
CA ARG A 65 -2.78 16.92 4.80
C ARG A 65 -3.61 15.77 5.32
N PHE A 66 -4.92 15.94 5.26
CA PHE A 66 -5.90 14.89 5.46
C PHE A 66 -6.35 14.36 4.11
N THR A 67 -6.37 13.05 4.00
CA THR A 67 -6.75 12.36 2.76
C THR A 67 -7.90 11.41 3.05
N TYR A 68 -8.97 11.54 2.29
CA TYR A 68 -10.05 10.58 2.24
C TYR A 68 -9.85 9.63 1.07
N ASN A 69 -9.97 8.33 1.34
CA ASN A 69 -9.92 7.28 0.34
C ASN A 69 -11.03 6.26 0.61
N SER A 70 -12.00 6.18 -0.30
CA SER A 70 -13.21 5.35 -0.12
C SER A 70 -12.92 3.85 -0.08
N GLU A 71 -11.82 3.38 -0.68
CA GLU A 71 -11.36 1.99 -0.53
C GLU A 71 -10.92 1.66 0.90
N ARG A 72 -10.63 2.69 1.71
CA ARG A 72 -10.25 2.56 3.13
C ARG A 72 -11.41 2.88 4.09
N ARG A 73 -12.66 2.96 3.61
CA ARG A 73 -13.85 3.31 4.43
C ARG A 73 -14.07 2.45 5.69
N GLU A 74 -13.55 1.23 5.74
CA GLU A 74 -13.69 0.36 6.92
C GLU A 74 -12.66 0.68 8.01
N LYS A 75 -11.62 1.46 7.67
CA LYS A 75 -10.52 1.80 8.57
C LYS A 75 -10.78 3.16 9.21
N ASP A 76 -10.67 3.22 10.52
CA ASP A 76 -10.74 4.45 11.30
C ASP A 76 -9.43 4.64 12.06
N TRP A 77 -8.76 5.76 11.78
CA TRP A 77 -7.50 6.14 12.40
C TRP A 77 -7.66 7.22 13.49
N GLY A 78 -8.90 7.50 13.90
CA GLY A 78 -9.24 8.56 14.86
C GLY A 78 -9.67 9.88 14.21
N PHE A 79 -9.74 9.92 12.88
CA PHE A 79 -10.16 11.10 12.10
C PHE A 79 -11.44 10.83 11.29
N GLY A 80 -12.09 9.70 11.56
CA GLY A 80 -13.22 9.20 10.81
C GLY A 80 -12.82 8.13 9.80
N ARG A 81 -13.82 7.35 9.41
CA ARG A 81 -13.68 6.23 8.48
C ARG A 81 -13.20 6.67 7.09
N GLY A 82 -12.17 6.00 6.58
CA GLY A 82 -11.57 6.31 5.27
C GLY A 82 -10.67 7.54 5.27
N TRP A 83 -10.54 8.24 6.40
CA TRP A 83 -9.62 9.37 6.54
C TRP A 83 -8.28 8.93 7.10
N THR A 84 -7.21 9.50 6.55
CA THR A 84 -5.84 9.37 7.01
C THR A 84 -5.14 10.73 6.94
N HIS A 85 -3.89 10.81 7.41
CA HIS A 85 -3.10 12.03 7.34
C HIS A 85 -1.66 11.78 6.89
N THR A 86 -0.94 12.87 6.59
CA THR A 86 0.40 12.87 5.97
C THR A 86 1.45 11.96 6.65
N TYR A 87 1.34 11.74 7.96
CA TYR A 87 2.31 10.97 8.75
C TYR A 87 1.81 9.58 9.16
N ASN A 88 0.61 9.18 8.74
CA ASN A 88 0.00 7.90 9.12
C ASN A 88 0.38 6.76 8.19
N MET A 89 1.67 6.65 7.84
CA MET A 89 2.16 5.48 7.12
C MET A 89 2.29 4.31 8.08
N THR A 90 1.89 3.12 7.63
CA THR A 90 1.94 1.90 8.45
C THR A 90 2.40 0.72 7.61
N TYR A 91 2.86 -0.34 8.27
CA TYR A 91 3.13 -1.61 7.61
C TYR A 91 2.35 -2.76 8.24
N ALA A 92 2.07 -3.77 7.43
CA ALA A 92 1.50 -5.04 7.86
C ALA A 92 2.22 -6.18 7.13
N MET A 93 2.24 -7.36 7.74
CA MET A 93 2.91 -8.52 7.17
C MET A 93 1.91 -9.67 7.07
N ASP A 94 1.93 -10.38 5.96
CA ASP A 94 1.17 -11.62 5.75
C ASP A 94 2.03 -12.63 4.96
N THR A 95 1.43 -13.75 4.55
CA THR A 95 2.15 -14.81 3.81
C THR A 95 2.63 -14.38 2.42
N SER A 96 2.11 -13.27 1.89
CA SER A 96 2.47 -12.74 0.57
C SER A 96 3.66 -11.77 0.65
N GLY A 97 3.89 -11.15 1.80
CA GLY A 97 4.99 -10.22 2.02
C GLY A 97 4.63 -9.08 2.96
N ILE A 98 5.21 -7.90 2.70
CA ILE A 98 5.02 -6.69 3.50
C ILE A 98 4.15 -5.70 2.76
N TRP A 99 3.00 -5.37 3.34
CA TRP A 99 2.15 -4.28 2.88
C TRP A 99 2.61 -2.98 3.50
N ILE A 100 2.90 -1.99 2.67
CA ILE A 100 3.06 -0.60 3.09
C ILE A 100 1.78 0.15 2.77
N GLU A 101 1.09 0.65 3.79
CA GLU A 101 0.02 1.62 3.62
C GLU A 101 0.59 3.03 3.71
N ARG A 102 0.44 3.77 2.63
CA ARG A 102 0.99 5.12 2.46
C ARG A 102 0.09 6.18 3.08
N GLN A 103 0.59 7.41 3.09
CA GLN A 103 -0.09 8.55 3.70
C GLN A 103 -1.42 8.92 3.02
N ASP A 104 -1.66 8.44 1.81
CA ASP A 104 -2.86 8.64 1.00
C ASP A 104 -3.83 7.43 1.07
N GLY A 105 -3.51 6.43 1.89
CA GLY A 105 -4.26 5.19 2.03
C GLY A 105 -3.99 4.16 0.93
N ARG A 106 -3.15 4.47 -0.07
CA ARG A 106 -2.69 3.48 -1.06
C ARG A 106 -1.91 2.38 -0.35
N ARG A 107 -2.08 1.14 -0.80
CA ARG A 107 -1.32 -0.01 -0.32
C ARG A 107 -0.41 -0.55 -1.40
N ASP A 108 0.85 -0.69 -1.06
CA ASP A 108 1.87 -1.32 -1.91
C ASP A 108 2.28 -2.64 -1.25
N LEU A 109 2.19 -3.76 -1.98
CA LEU A 109 2.69 -5.05 -1.51
C LEU A 109 4.12 -5.25 -1.98
N PHE A 110 5.03 -5.45 -1.04
CA PHE A 110 6.40 -5.85 -1.28
C PHE A 110 6.53 -7.35 -1.05
N THR A 111 6.75 -8.11 -2.12
CA THR A 111 6.90 -9.58 -2.06
C THR A 111 8.33 -9.97 -1.75
N VAL A 112 8.55 -11.10 -1.09
CA VAL A 112 9.90 -11.62 -0.84
C VAL A 112 10.34 -12.47 -2.03
N GLU A 113 11.44 -12.08 -2.67
CA GLU A 113 12.16 -12.93 -3.64
C GLU A 113 13.58 -13.13 -3.12
N ASP A 114 13.96 -14.40 -2.93
CA ASP A 114 15.19 -14.84 -2.25
C ASP A 114 15.36 -14.23 -0.85
N THR A 115 16.02 -13.08 -0.76
CA THR A 115 16.32 -12.35 0.48
C THR A 115 15.98 -10.86 0.40
N GLU A 116 15.40 -10.42 -0.73
CA GLU A 116 15.08 -9.02 -0.98
C GLU A 116 13.57 -8.81 -1.15
N PHE A 117 13.11 -7.61 -0.78
CA PHE A 117 11.74 -7.18 -0.99
C PHE A 117 11.57 -6.56 -2.38
N GLN A 118 10.74 -7.16 -3.21
CA GLN A 118 10.41 -6.67 -4.54
C GLN A 118 9.19 -5.74 -4.50
N ALA A 119 9.34 -4.55 -5.07
CA ALA A 119 8.27 -3.58 -5.19
C ALA A 119 7.22 -4.01 -6.22
N PRO A 120 5.94 -3.60 -6.06
CA PRO A 120 4.93 -3.87 -7.06
C PRO A 120 5.20 -3.08 -8.35
N ILE A 121 4.66 -3.54 -9.47
CA ILE A 121 4.85 -2.92 -10.79
C ILE A 121 4.50 -1.42 -10.74
N GLY A 122 5.38 -0.58 -11.29
CA GLY A 122 5.20 0.87 -11.32
C GLY A 122 5.62 1.61 -10.04
N VAL A 123 6.03 0.88 -8.99
CA VAL A 123 6.63 1.44 -7.78
C VAL A 123 8.13 1.17 -7.80
N PHE A 124 8.92 2.24 -7.62
CA PHE A 124 10.39 2.19 -7.64
C PHE A 124 11.01 2.42 -6.25
N ASP A 125 10.20 2.29 -5.22
CA ASP A 125 10.66 2.40 -3.84
C ASP A 125 11.36 1.10 -3.43
N ARG A 126 12.37 1.18 -2.56
CA ARG A 126 13.09 0.01 -2.03
C ARG A 126 12.75 -0.17 -0.56
N LEU A 127 12.18 -1.31 -0.22
CA LEU A 127 11.94 -1.72 1.17
C LEU A 127 13.10 -2.61 1.64
N GLU A 128 13.55 -2.40 2.87
CA GLU A 128 14.63 -3.19 3.47
C GLU A 128 14.35 -3.37 4.97
N GLU A 129 14.53 -4.60 5.46
CA GLU A 129 14.64 -4.89 6.88
C GLU A 129 16.11 -4.83 7.27
N TYR A 130 16.51 -3.74 7.93
CA TYR A 130 17.93 -3.49 8.22
C TYR A 130 18.35 -4.01 9.61
N GLU A 131 17.38 -4.27 10.46
CA GLU A 131 17.50 -4.90 11.78
C GLU A 131 16.19 -5.65 12.03
N SER A 132 16.22 -6.72 12.82
CA SER A 132 15.02 -7.55 13.05
C SER A 132 13.84 -6.70 13.53
N GLY A 133 12.75 -6.71 12.75
CA GLY A 133 11.53 -5.94 13.03
C GLY A 133 11.61 -4.45 12.69
N LYS A 134 12.72 -3.95 12.13
CA LYS A 134 12.89 -2.56 11.72
C LYS A 134 13.03 -2.43 10.22
N PHE A 135 12.15 -1.62 9.63
CA PHE A 135 12.08 -1.44 8.19
C PHE A 135 12.43 -0.02 7.78
N ARG A 136 13.06 0.11 6.61
CA ARG A 136 13.22 1.39 5.93
C ARG A 136 12.68 1.30 4.50
N LEU A 137 11.91 2.30 4.10
CA LEU A 137 11.42 2.47 2.73
C LEU A 137 12.14 3.67 2.10
N SER A 138 12.96 3.41 1.09
CA SER A 138 13.71 4.43 0.37
C SER A 138 13.02 4.78 -0.94
N ARG A 139 12.70 6.05 -1.15
CA ARG A 139 12.11 6.55 -2.41
C ARG A 139 13.20 7.01 -3.38
N LYS A 140 12.87 7.01 -4.67
CA LYS A 140 13.79 7.48 -5.74
C LYS A 140 14.26 8.94 -5.57
N ASN A 141 13.48 9.77 -4.91
CA ASN A 141 13.83 11.16 -4.62
C ASN A 141 14.81 11.33 -3.43
N GLY A 142 15.23 10.24 -2.79
CA GLY A 142 16.14 10.25 -1.65
C GLY A 142 15.43 10.35 -0.29
N THR A 143 14.11 10.54 -0.24
CA THR A 143 13.37 10.48 1.03
C THR A 143 13.32 9.05 1.56
N THR A 144 13.65 8.87 2.83
CA THR A 144 13.61 7.57 3.52
C THR A 144 12.61 7.62 4.67
N TYR A 145 11.76 6.61 4.76
CA TYR A 145 10.76 6.42 5.81
C TYR A 145 11.17 5.24 6.68
N PHE A 146 11.12 5.40 8.00
CA PHE A 146 11.54 4.39 8.95
C PHE A 146 10.36 3.87 9.78
N PHE A 147 10.32 2.56 9.98
CA PHE A 147 9.36 1.85 10.82
C PHE A 147 10.17 1.05 11.83
N GLU A 148 10.48 1.66 12.97
CA GLU A 148 11.46 1.13 13.94
C GLU A 148 10.82 0.44 15.15
N ASP A 149 9.49 0.46 15.23
CA ASP A 149 8.71 -0.14 16.30
C ASP A 149 7.79 -1.23 15.75
N ALA A 150 8.09 -2.47 16.14
CA ALA A 150 7.38 -3.66 15.70
C ALA A 150 6.02 -3.88 16.38
N GLU A 151 5.75 -3.19 17.49
CA GLU A 151 4.49 -3.27 18.23
C GLU A 151 3.43 -2.41 17.53
N HIS A 152 3.73 -1.12 17.30
CA HIS A 152 2.75 -0.21 16.70
C HIS A 152 2.77 -0.21 15.16
N LYS A 153 3.89 -0.62 14.53
CA LYS A 153 4.05 -0.79 13.07
C LYS A 153 3.73 0.46 12.24
N LYS A 154 4.11 1.62 12.76
CA LYS A 154 3.84 2.94 12.16
C LYS A 154 5.14 3.64 11.82
N LEU A 155 5.03 4.67 11.01
CA LEU A 155 6.12 5.59 10.72
C LEU A 155 6.69 6.18 12.02
N THR A 156 8.00 6.12 12.14
CA THR A 156 8.76 6.60 13.32
C THR A 156 9.66 7.77 12.96
N LYS A 157 10.20 7.79 11.74
CA LYS A 157 11.10 8.84 11.26
C LYS A 157 11.00 9.02 9.75
N ILE A 158 11.22 10.25 9.29
CA ILE A 158 11.45 10.59 7.89
C ILE A 158 12.82 11.28 7.82
N ALA A 159 13.63 10.89 6.84
CA ALA A 159 14.87 11.57 6.51
C ALA A 159 14.87 11.95 5.03
N ASP A 160 15.46 13.09 4.68
CA ASP A 160 15.85 13.35 3.29
C ASP A 160 17.26 12.78 3.02
N ARG A 161 17.82 13.13 1.88
CA ARG A 161 19.14 12.67 1.46
C ARG A 161 20.30 13.35 2.21
N ASN A 162 20.05 14.48 2.88
CA ASN A 162 21.07 15.40 3.37
C ASN A 162 21.33 15.30 4.87
#